data_AF-A0ABC8KLC4-F1
#
_entry.id   AF-A0ABC8KLC4-F1
#
_cell.length_a   1.000
_cell.length_b   1.000
_cell.length_c   1.000
_cell.angle_alpha   90.00
_cell.angle_beta   90.00
_cell.angle_gamma   90.00
#
_symmetry.space_group_name_H-M   'P 1'
#
loop_
_entity.id
_entity.type
_entity.pdbx_description
1 polymer ?
#
loop_
_entity_poly.entity_id
_entity_poly.type
_entity_poly.pdbx_seq_one_letter_code
_entity_poly.pdbx_strand_id
1 'polypeptide(L)'
;MGSQVDSKFTWVIHNLPYFHSERIYSDSFEIGGCNWRLIAYPKSKWLNRLTLEVADAESIAIGWRRLANFSVTIVNQALEKIYRRQGHYF
;
A
#
# COMPACT_ATOMS: atom_id res chain seq x y z
N MET A 1 17.62 1.94 -20.73
CA MET A 1 17.85 2.97 -19.69
C MET A 1 16.49 3.43 -19.21
N GLY A 2 15.94 2.81 -18.17
CA GLY A 2 14.61 3.17 -17.67
C GLY A 2 14.71 4.43 -16.83
N SER A 3 14.05 5.52 -17.25
CA SER A 3 13.90 6.72 -16.44
C SER A 3 13.29 6.35 -15.09
N GLN A 4 13.99 6.67 -14.00
CA GLN A 4 13.49 6.51 -12.65
C GLN A 4 12.31 7.47 -12.48
N VAL A 5 11.09 6.94 -12.60
CA VAL A 5 9.88 7.72 -12.33
C VAL A 5 9.81 7.87 -10.81
N ASP A 6 10.00 9.09 -10.31
CA ASP A 6 9.77 9.42 -8.90
C ASP A 6 8.25 9.44 -8.66
N SER A 7 7.65 8.26 -8.62
CA SER A 7 6.22 8.09 -8.46
C SER A 7 5.89 7.87 -6.98
N LYS A 8 5.29 8.89 -6.36
CA LYS A 8 4.83 8.83 -4.98
C LYS A 8 3.31 8.82 -4.93
N PHE A 9 2.75 7.83 -4.25
CA PHE A 9 1.33 7.81 -3.86
C PHE A 9 1.19 8.10 -2.36
N THR A 10 0.12 8.76 -1.96
CA THR A 10 -0.19 9.04 -0.54
C THR A 10 -1.65 8.75 -0.26
N TRP A 11 -1.90 7.93 0.75
CA TRP A 11 -3.23 7.59 1.21
C TRP A 11 -3.43 8.10 2.64
N VAL A 12 -4.47 8.91 2.82
CA VAL A 12 -4.85 9.46 4.13
C VAL A 12 -6.04 8.67 4.67
N ILE A 13 -5.91 8.14 5.88
CA ILE A 13 -6.97 7.44 6.59
C ILE A 13 -7.47 8.35 7.70
N HIS A 14 -8.66 8.91 7.56
CA HIS A 14 -9.20 9.86 8.55
C HIS A 14 -9.59 9.19 9.86
N ASN A 15 -10.27 8.04 9.81
CA ASN A 15 -10.63 7.25 10.99
C ASN A 15 -10.43 5.77 10.72
N LEU A 16 -9.67 5.09 11.57
CA LEU A 16 -9.64 3.64 11.58
C LEU A 16 -10.95 3.12 12.20
N PRO A 17 -11.63 2.16 11.57
CA PRO A 17 -12.85 1.60 12.10
C PRO A 17 -12.55 0.91 13.43
N TYR A 18 -13.21 1.35 14.49
CA TYR A 18 -12.93 0.92 15.86
C TYR A 18 -13.30 -0.56 16.11
N PHE A 19 -14.38 -1.02 15.45
CA PHE A 19 -15.01 -2.31 15.72
C PHE A 19 -14.93 -3.30 14.57
N HIS A 20 -14.54 -2.86 13.36
CA HIS A 20 -14.45 -3.74 12.21
C HIS A 20 -13.02 -4.24 12.04
N SER A 21 -12.87 -5.56 12.00
CA SER A 21 -11.67 -6.24 11.49
C SER A 21 -11.62 -6.23 9.95
N GLU A 22 -12.44 -5.39 9.32
CA GLU A 22 -12.55 -5.29 7.88
C GLU A 22 -11.34 -4.56 7.32
N ARG A 23 -10.87 -5.07 6.17
CA ARG A 23 -9.77 -4.49 5.42
C ARG A 23 -10.20 -3.16 4.83
N ILE A 24 -9.36 -2.15 4.93
CA ILE A 24 -9.60 -0.86 4.28
C ILE A 24 -8.70 -0.79 3.05
N TYR A 25 -9.25 -0.27 1.97
CA TYR A 25 -8.58 -0.16 0.68
C TYR A 25 -8.32 1.31 0.35
N SER A 26 -7.16 1.60 -0.22
CA SER A 26 -6.97 2.86 -0.93
C SER A 26 -7.69 2.82 -2.28
N ASP A 27 -7.82 3.98 -2.91
CA ASP A 27 -8.01 4.03 -4.35
C ASP A 27 -6.86 3.31 -5.06
N SER A 28 -7.14 2.79 -6.26
CA SER A 28 -6.12 2.24 -7.12
C SER A 28 -5.27 3.36 -7.74
N PHE A 29 -3.98 3.07 -7.99
CA PHE A 29 -3.05 4.06 -8.51
C PHE A 29 -2.02 3.43 -9.44
N GLU A 30 -1.75 4.09 -10.56
CA GLU A 30 -0.83 3.57 -11.57
C GLU A 30 0.60 4.07 -11.33
N ILE A 31 1.54 3.13 -11.14
CA ILE A 31 2.97 3.44 -11.05
C ILE A 31 3.76 2.41 -11.86
N GLY A 32 4.58 2.92 -12.78
CA GLY A 32 5.36 2.11 -13.70
C GLY A 32 4.50 1.28 -14.66
N GLY A 33 3.25 1.63 -14.93
CA GLY A 33 2.34 0.83 -15.76
C GLY A 33 1.81 -0.42 -15.05
N CYS A 34 1.72 -0.40 -13.71
CA CYS A 34 0.93 -1.36 -12.95
C CYS A 34 -0.03 -0.59 -12.05
N ASN A 35 -1.26 -1.08 -12.02
CA ASN A 35 -2.32 -0.54 -11.19
C ASN A 35 -2.22 -1.15 -9.78
N TRP A 36 -1.70 -0.38 -8.84
CA TRP A 36 -1.46 -0.80 -7.46
C TRP A 36 -2.61 -0.41 -6.54
N ARG A 37 -2.71 -1.07 -5.39
CA ARG A 37 -3.62 -0.71 -4.29
C ARG A 37 -2.98 -1.02 -2.94
N LEU A 38 -3.20 -0.15 -1.96
CA LEU A 38 -2.82 -0.41 -0.57
C LEU A 38 -4.00 -1.03 0.19
N ILE A 39 -3.70 -2.02 1.03
CA ILE A 39 -4.65 -2.61 1.97
C ILE A 39 -4.14 -2.41 3.39
N ALA A 40 -4.94 -1.73 4.20
CA ALA A 40 -4.75 -1.63 5.64
C ALA A 40 -5.50 -2.75 6.36
N TYR A 41 -4.86 -3.33 7.37
CA TYR A 41 -5.45 -4.29 8.30
C TYR A 41 -5.49 -3.66 9.70
N PRO A 42 -6.60 -3.00 10.06
CA PRO A 42 -6.78 -2.48 11.41
C PRO A 42 -6.85 -3.61 12.44
N LYS A 43 -6.37 -3.33 13.65
CA LYS A 43 -6.58 -4.16 14.84
C LYS A 43 -6.93 -3.24 15.99
N SER A 44 -8.22 -3.14 16.30
CA SER A 44 -8.75 -2.14 17.23
C SER A 44 -8.33 -0.72 16.79
N LYS A 45 -7.78 0.09 17.69
CA LYS A 45 -7.33 1.48 17.44
C LYS A 45 -6.03 1.59 16.64
N TRP A 46 -5.40 0.47 16.26
CA TRP A 46 -4.06 0.45 15.68
C TRP A 46 -4.06 -0.17 14.28
N LEU A 47 -3.10 0.24 13.45
CA LEU A 47 -2.80 -0.44 12.21
C LEU A 47 -1.86 -1.62 12.50
N ASN A 48 -2.29 -2.85 12.20
CA ASN A 48 -1.48 -4.05 12.43
C ASN A 48 -0.60 -4.40 11.24
N ARG A 49 -1.14 -4.28 10.02
CA ARG A 49 -0.43 -4.62 8.78
C ARG A 49 -0.86 -3.69 7.64
N LEU A 50 0.07 -3.40 6.75
CA LEU A 50 -0.17 -2.73 5.47
C LEU A 50 0.41 -3.61 4.36
N THR A 51 -0.35 -3.85 3.31
CA THR A 51 0.06 -4.62 2.14
C THR A 51 -0.09 -3.77 0.88
N LEU A 52 0.80 -3.97 -0.10
CA LEU A 52 0.69 -3.45 -1.45
C LEU A 52 0.32 -4.62 -2.38
N GLU A 53 -0.73 -4.45 -3.18
CA GLU A 53 -1.20 -5.45 -4.15
C GLU A 53 -1.43 -4.81 -5.53
N VAL A 54 -1.61 -5.67 -6.53
CA VAL A 54 -2.10 -5.23 -7.84
C VAL A 54 -3.62 -5.21 -7.79
N ALA A 55 -4.24 -4.07 -8.10
CA ALA A 55 -5.67 -3.83 -7.90
C ALA A 55 -6.54 -4.83 -8.68
N ASP A 56 -6.12 -5.18 -9.90
CA ASP A 56 -6.86 -6.02 -10.85
C ASP A 56 -6.25 -7.43 -10.95
N ALA A 57 -5.66 -7.93 -9.86
CA ALA A 57 -4.92 -9.20 -9.84
C ALA A 57 -5.73 -10.39 -10.39
N GLU A 58 -7.06 -10.39 -10.24
CA GLU A 58 -7.95 -11.43 -10.74
C GLU A 58 -8.02 -11.50 -12.28
N SER A 59 -7.74 -10.38 -12.95
CA SER A 59 -7.74 -10.28 -14.42
C SER A 59 -6.38 -10.57 -15.05
N ILE A 60 -5.36 -10.87 -14.24
CA ILE A 60 -3.98 -11.08 -14.70
C ILE A 60 -3.74 -12.56 -14.96
N ALA A 61 -2.98 -12.86 -16.01
CA ALA A 61 -2.60 -14.23 -16.35
C ALA A 61 -1.88 -14.94 -15.19
N ILE A 62 -2.21 -16.22 -15.00
CA ILE A 62 -1.53 -17.09 -14.03
C ILE A 62 -0.02 -17.08 -14.29
N GLY A 63 0.78 -16.87 -13.23
CA GLY A 63 2.24 -16.84 -13.31
C GLY A 63 2.85 -15.47 -13.59
N TRP A 64 2.03 -14.42 -13.75
CA TRP A 64 2.53 -13.05 -13.86
C TRP A 64 3.27 -12.62 -12.59
N ARG A 65 4.38 -11.91 -12.79
CA ARG A 65 5.22 -11.34 -11.74
C ARG A 65 5.74 -9.98 -12.17
N ARG A 66 6.09 -9.17 -11.18
CA ARG A 66 6.66 -7.85 -11.41
C ARG A 66 7.66 -7.50 -10.32
N LEU A 67 8.87 -7.16 -10.77
CA LEU A 67 9.89 -6.59 -9.91
C LEU A 67 9.41 -5.22 -9.40
N ALA A 68 9.42 -5.05 -8.08
CA ALA A 68 9.01 -3.81 -7.43
C ALA A 68 10.00 -3.41 -6.35
N ASN A 69 10.62 -2.24 -6.54
CA ASN A 69 11.41 -1.54 -5.53
C ASN A 69 10.55 -0.42 -4.98
N PHE A 70 10.28 -0.45 -3.68
CA PHE A 70 9.43 0.59 -3.08
C PHE A 70 9.86 0.91 -1.65
N SER A 71 9.44 2.08 -1.19
CA SER A 71 9.50 2.43 0.23
C SER A 71 8.11 2.82 0.70
N VAL A 72 7.78 2.43 1.92
CA VAL A 72 6.52 2.77 2.59
C VAL A 72 6.87 3.62 3.79
N THR A 73 6.16 4.74 3.93
CA THR A 73 6.18 5.57 5.14
C THR A 73 4.77 5.68 5.69
N ILE A 74 4.60 5.36 6.97
CA ILE A 74 3.35 5.53 7.71
C ILE A 74 3.57 6.66 8.71
N VAL A 75 2.71 7.68 8.65
CA VAL A 75 2.71 8.81 9.58
C VAL A 75 1.48 8.67 10.48
N ASN A 76 1.68 8.35 11.74
CA ASN A 76 0.63 8.39 12.75
C ASN A 76 0.61 9.79 13.37
N GLN A 77 -0.34 10.63 12.93
CA GLN A 77 -0.46 12.01 13.40
C GLN A 77 -0.91 12.10 14.86
N ALA A 78 -1.71 11.16 15.36
CA ALA A 78 -2.20 11.19 16.75
C ALA A 78 -1.13 10.85 17.79
N LEU A 79 -0.14 10.03 17.40
CA LEU A 79 1.00 9.67 18.25
C LEU A 79 2.28 10.42 17.89
N GLU A 80 2.27 11.25 16.85
CA GLU A 80 3.46 11.89 16.26
C GLU A 80 4.58 10.90 15.91
N LYS A 81 4.21 9.69 15.47
CA LYS A 81 5.16 8.61 15.13
C LYS A 81 5.25 8.39 13.63
N ILE A 82 6.46 8.15 13.16
CA ILE A 82 6.75 7.82 11.76
C ILE A 82 7.37 6.42 11.70
N TYR A 83 6.81 5.57 10.85
CA TYR A 83 7.33 4.23 10.57
C TYR A 83 7.74 4.16 9.11
N ARG A 84 8.97 3.70 8.82
CA ARG A 84 9.49 3.58 7.45
C ARG A 84 9.96 2.16 7.18
N ARG A 85 9.65 1.64 6.01
CA ARG A 85 10.12 0.33 5.56
C ARG A 85 10.43 0.35 4.07
N GLN A 86 11.55 -0.23 3.69
CA GLN A 86 11.89 -0.47 2.29
C GLN A 86 11.48 -1.90 1.92
N GLY A 87 10.99 -2.08 0.70
CA GLY A 87 10.55 -3.35 0.15
C GLY A 87 11.22 -3.61 -1.19
N HIS A 88 11.63 -4.86 -1.40
CA HIS A 88 12.13 -5.37 -2.66
C HIS A 88 11.41 -6.69 -2.92
N TYR A 89 10.63 -6.76 -3.99
CA TYR A 89 9.86 -7.95 -4.36
C TYR A 89 10.17 -8.37 -5.80
N PHE A 90 10.25 -9.68 -6.00
CA PHE A 90 10.52 -10.34 -7.28
C PHE A 90 9.25 -10.92 -7.92
#